data_AF-A0A3N2M709-F1
#
_entry.id   AF-A0A3N2M709-F1
#
_cell.length_a   1.000
_cell.length_b   1.000
_cell.length_c   1.000
_cell.angle_alpha   90.00
_cell.angle_beta   90.00
_cell.angle_gamma   90.00
#
_symmetry.space_group_name_H-M   'P 1'
#
loop_
_entity.id
_entity.type
_entity.pdbx_description
1 polymer ?
#
loop_
_entity_poly.entity_id
_entity_poly.type
_entity_poly.pdbx_seq_one_letter_code
_entity_poly.pdbx_strand_id
1 'polypeptide(L)'
;MISTLFSKSAIAENQDTYNVPMQKVESYKIDRDGRRSIAHPIICVINRDGTVSGIQPEEINTYEIWDNTGEICIMSSSSPKEFTDFIFTYPDNYQIRITADDFYLIGRL
;
A
#
# COMPACT_ATOMS: atom_id res chain seq x y z
N MET A 1 23.96 -27.64 16.89
CA MET A 1 24.41 -26.43 16.18
C MET A 1 24.70 -26.85 14.75
N ILE A 2 23.73 -26.67 13.84
CA ILE A 2 23.91 -26.91 12.40
C ILE A 2 23.34 -25.70 11.68
N SER A 3 24.26 -24.91 11.14
CA SER A 3 24.02 -23.84 10.19
C SER A 3 23.34 -24.43 8.96
N THR A 4 22.21 -23.84 8.56
CA THR A 4 21.82 -23.84 7.15
C THR A 4 21.56 -22.39 6.79
N LEU A 5 22.63 -21.72 6.36
CA LEU A 5 22.57 -20.47 5.61
C LEU A 5 21.78 -20.76 4.33
N PHE A 6 20.49 -20.42 4.32
CA PHE A 6 19.79 -20.24 3.07
C PHE A 6 20.36 -18.97 2.44
N SER A 7 21.29 -19.17 1.50
CA SER A 7 21.64 -18.14 0.53
C SER A 7 20.33 -17.70 -0.14
N LYS A 8 19.81 -16.54 0.24
CA LYS A 8 18.85 -15.79 -0.57
C LYS A 8 19.58 -15.51 -1.89
N SER A 9 19.35 -16.35 -2.88
CA SER A 9 19.69 -16.06 -4.26
C SER A 9 19.06 -14.71 -4.59
N ALA A 10 19.92 -13.72 -4.78
CA ALA A 10 19.56 -12.42 -5.32
C ALA A 10 19.09 -12.62 -6.77
N ILE A 11 17.83 -13.02 -6.93
CA ILE A 11 17.10 -12.70 -8.14
C ILE A 11 16.74 -11.24 -7.95
N ALA A 12 17.61 -10.36 -8.44
CA ALA A 12 17.26 -8.97 -8.69
C ALA A 12 16.21 -8.98 -9.80
N GLU A 13 14.97 -9.37 -9.49
CA GLU A 13 13.84 -8.90 -10.24
C GLU A 13 13.90 -7.38 -10.08
N ASN A 14 14.26 -6.70 -11.16
CA ASN A 14 14.14 -5.26 -11.24
C ASN A 14 12.64 -4.96 -11.33
N GLN A 15 11.94 -5.14 -10.21
CA GLN A 15 10.53 -4.89 -10.10
C GLN A 15 10.39 -3.38 -10.17
N ASP A 16 9.96 -2.88 -11.33
CA ASP A 16 9.74 -1.46 -11.58
C ASP A 16 8.30 -1.04 -11.19
N THR A 17 7.45 -2.01 -10.86
CA THR A 17 6.03 -1.81 -10.55
C THR A 17 5.51 -2.78 -9.48
N TYR A 18 4.72 -2.27 -8.53
CA TYR A 18 3.87 -3.06 -7.64
C TYR A 18 2.39 -2.86 -8.02
N ASN A 19 1.66 -3.97 -8.16
CA ASN A 19 0.21 -3.95 -8.30
C ASN A 19 -0.40 -4.38 -6.96
N VAL A 20 -0.99 -3.44 -6.24
CA VAL A 20 -1.49 -3.63 -4.88
C VAL A 20 -3.02 -3.64 -4.92
N PRO A 21 -3.66 -4.80 -4.70
CA PRO A 21 -5.09 -4.83 -4.46
C PRO A 21 -5.41 -4.12 -3.14
N MET A 22 -6.19 -3.04 -3.24
CA MET A 22 -6.58 -2.22 -2.11
C MET A 22 -8.03 -2.51 -1.72
N GLN A 23 -8.27 -2.60 -0.42
CA GLN A 23 -9.59 -2.66 0.18
C GLN A 23 -9.97 -1.27 0.70
N LYS A 24 -11.14 -0.78 0.29
CA LYS A 24 -11.74 0.44 0.85
C LYS A 24 -12.22 0.16 2.26
N VAL A 25 -11.75 0.98 3.19
CA VAL A 25 -12.23 1.03 4.57
C VAL A 25 -12.89 2.39 4.76
N GLU A 26 -14.21 2.38 4.79
CA GLU A 26 -15.00 3.57 5.02
C GLU A 26 -14.99 3.92 6.51
N SER A 27 -14.83 5.20 6.83
CA SER A 27 -14.96 5.70 8.20
C SER A 27 -16.47 5.73 8.55
N TYR A 28 -16.99 4.58 8.98
CA TYR A 28 -18.33 4.37 9.54
C TYR A 28 -19.52 4.99 8.76
N LYS A 29 -19.99 4.28 7.73
CA LYS A 29 -21.44 4.24 7.41
C LYS A 29 -21.90 2.79 7.38
N ILE A 30 -22.42 2.32 8.51
CA ILE A 30 -23.30 1.15 8.51
C ILE A 30 -24.54 1.61 7.74
N ASP A 31 -24.74 1.09 6.53
CA ASP A 31 -25.97 1.33 5.80
C ASP A 31 -27.15 0.84 6.65
N ARG A 32 -28.24 1.63 6.72
CA ARG A 32 -29.37 1.37 7.64
C ARG A 32 -30.01 -0.01 7.44
N ASP A 33 -29.77 -0.63 6.29
CA ASP A 33 -30.34 -1.90 5.86
C ASP A 33 -29.43 -3.12 6.09
N GLY A 34 -28.26 -2.97 6.70
CA GLY A 34 -27.39 -4.11 7.06
C GLY A 34 -26.82 -4.89 5.88
N ARG A 35 -26.86 -4.31 4.66
CA ARG A 35 -26.31 -4.93 3.45
C ARG A 35 -24.80 -4.68 3.36
N ARG A 36 -24.03 -5.76 3.32
CA ARG A 36 -22.61 -5.71 2.96
C ARG A 36 -22.50 -5.57 1.44
N SER A 37 -22.20 -4.37 0.94
CA SER A 37 -21.69 -4.25 -0.43
C SER A 37 -20.28 -4.82 -0.45
N ILE A 38 -20.04 -5.84 -1.26
CA ILE A 38 -18.68 -6.32 -1.53
C ILE A 38 -18.06 -5.26 -2.44
N ALA A 39 -17.32 -4.32 -1.85
CA ALA A 39 -16.54 -3.36 -2.62
C ALA A 39 -15.55 -4.16 -3.47
N HIS A 40 -15.57 -3.94 -4.79
CA HIS A 40 -14.57 -4.52 -5.67
C HIS A 40 -13.20 -3.95 -5.28
N PRO A 41 -12.13 -4.77 -5.23
CA PRO A 41 -10.81 -4.28 -4.89
C PRO A 41 -10.35 -3.24 -5.93
N ILE A 42 -9.82 -2.12 -5.45
CA ILE A 42 -9.21 -1.10 -6.29
C ILE A 42 -7.76 -1.51 -6.49
N ILE A 43 -7.30 -1.66 -7.74
CA ILE A 43 -5.89 -1.96 -7.99
C ILE A 43 -5.10 -0.66 -7.99
N CYS A 44 -4.25 -0.48 -6.97
CA CYS A 44 -3.28 0.60 -6.90
C CYS A 44 -1.99 0.15 -7.58
N VAL A 45 -1.49 0.91 -8.55
CA VAL A 45 -0.25 0.62 -9.26
C VAL A 45 0.81 1.63 -8.84
N ILE A 46 1.89 1.15 -8.23
CA ILE A 46 3.00 1.93 -7.69
C ILE A 46 4.20 1.69 -8.59
N ASN A 47 4.68 2.73 -9.27
CA ASN A 47 5.80 2.63 -10.20
C ASN A 47 7.05 3.30 -9.64
N ARG A 48 8.21 2.80 -10.07
CA ARG A 48 9.52 3.34 -9.66
C ARG A 48 9.78 4.75 -10.17
N ASP A 49 9.07 5.20 -11.19
CA ASP A 49 9.20 6.54 -11.77
C ASP A 49 8.58 7.65 -10.90
N GLY A 50 7.97 7.32 -9.77
CA GLY A 50 7.32 8.28 -8.88
C GLY A 50 5.81 8.32 -9.01
N THR A 51 5.22 7.51 -9.89
CA THR A 51 3.77 7.53 -10.14
C THR A 51 3.02 6.50 -9.31
N VAL A 52 1.86 6.92 -8.81
CA VAL A 52 0.85 6.06 -8.19
C VAL A 52 -0.45 6.25 -8.96
N SER A 53 -1.10 5.15 -9.37
CA SER A 53 -2.33 5.18 -10.17
C SER A 53 -3.35 4.16 -9.67
N GLY A 54 -4.61 4.30 -10.12
CA GLY A 54 -5.76 3.51 -9.62
C GLY A 54 -6.67 4.28 -8.67
N ILE A 55 -6.21 5.42 -8.16
CA ILE A 55 -6.96 6.41 -7.38
C ILE A 55 -6.64 7.78 -7.97
N GLN A 56 -7.62 8.68 -8.05
CA GLN A 56 -7.38 10.02 -8.57
C GLN A 56 -6.49 10.81 -7.59
N PRO A 57 -5.38 11.43 -8.04
CA PRO A 57 -4.47 12.17 -7.16
C PRO A 57 -5.16 13.24 -6.31
N GLU A 58 -6.20 13.87 -6.85
CA GLU A 58 -7.03 14.87 -6.17
C GLU A 58 -7.86 14.32 -5.01
N GLU A 59 -8.09 13.01 -4.94
CA GLU A 59 -8.78 12.34 -3.83
C GLU A 59 -7.79 11.93 -2.71
N ILE A 60 -6.48 12.00 -2.96
CA ILE A 60 -5.46 11.49 -2.05
C ILE A 60 -4.96 12.58 -1.12
N ASN A 61 -5.11 12.34 0.19
CA ASN A 61 -4.59 13.20 1.24
C ASN A 61 -3.17 12.79 1.64
N THR A 62 -2.96 11.51 1.96
CA THR A 62 -1.65 10.98 2.34
C THR A 62 -1.41 9.57 1.82
N TYR A 63 -0.14 9.27 1.54
CA TYR A 63 0.40 7.94 1.34
C TYR A 63 1.13 7.53 2.61
N GLU A 64 0.80 6.36 3.14
CA GLU A 64 1.39 5.84 4.37
C GLU A 64 1.94 4.45 4.16
N ILE A 65 3.09 4.20 4.76
CA ILE A 65 3.74 2.89 4.85
C ILE A 65 3.70 2.48 6.29
N TRP A 66 3.03 1.37 6.55
CA TRP A 66 2.93 0.75 7.86
C TRP A 66 3.72 -0.56 7.86
N ASP A 67 4.12 -0.99 9.04
CA ASP A 67 4.65 -2.32 9.23
C ASP A 67 3.64 -3.42 8.81
N ASN A 68 4.12 -4.65 8.70
CA ASN A 68 3.29 -5.77 8.26
C ASN A 68 2.13 -6.10 9.21
N THR A 69 2.22 -5.67 10.48
CA THR A 69 1.15 -5.81 11.48
C THR A 69 0.09 -4.73 11.32
N GLY A 70 0.45 -3.58 10.75
CA GLY A 70 -0.41 -2.41 10.63
C GLY A 70 -0.52 -1.58 11.91
N GLU A 71 0.38 -1.80 12.88
CA GLU A 71 0.44 -1.13 14.18
C GLU A 71 1.34 0.11 14.15
N ILE A 72 2.41 0.10 13.35
CA ILE A 72 3.40 1.18 13.32
C ILE A 72 3.40 1.85 11.95
N CYS A 73 3.11 3.16 11.92
CA CYS A 73 3.31 3.99 10.73
C CYS A 73 4.80 4.32 10.60
N ILE A 74 5.45 3.78 9.58
CA ILE A 74 6.87 3.94 9.29
C ILE A 74 7.11 5.26 8.55
N MET A 75 6.20 5.62 7.64
CA MET A 75 6.27 6.83 6.83
C MET A 75 4.87 7.33 6.49
N SER A 76 4.69 8.64 6.49
CA SER A 76 3.49 9.33 5.98
C SER A 76 3.94 10.54 5.18
N SER A 77 3.45 10.67 3.93
CA SER A 77 3.78 11.79 3.05
C SER A 77 2.61 12.07 2.11
N SER A 78 2.43 13.34 1.72
CA SER A 78 1.53 13.72 0.63
C SER A 78 2.21 13.63 -0.75
N SER A 79 3.53 13.38 -0.79
CA SER A 79 4.31 13.25 -2.02
C SER A 79 4.30 11.80 -2.51
N PRO A 80 3.70 11.50 -3.69
CA PRO A 80 3.76 10.15 -4.24
C PRO A 80 5.21 9.73 -4.51
N LYS A 81 6.08 10.68 -4.88
CA LYS A 81 7.49 10.41 -5.14
C LYS A 81 8.26 9.96 -3.90
N GLU A 82 8.08 10.65 -2.77
CA GLU A 82 8.74 10.23 -1.52
C GLU A 82 8.27 8.83 -1.11
N PHE A 83 6.99 8.55 -1.30
CA PHE A 83 6.40 7.25 -1.03
C PHE A 83 6.95 6.13 -1.92
N THR A 84 7.01 6.34 -3.24
CA THR A 84 7.59 5.35 -4.16
C THR A 84 9.08 5.16 -3.90
N ASP A 85 9.82 6.25 -3.69
CA ASP A 85 11.26 6.20 -3.45
C ASP A 85 11.56 5.36 -2.22
N PHE A 86 10.77 5.48 -1.14
CA PHE A 86 10.91 4.64 0.04
C PHE A 86 10.68 3.15 -0.27
N ILE A 87 9.58 2.80 -0.92
CA ILE A 87 9.22 1.40 -1.23
C ILE A 87 10.31 0.72 -2.06
N PHE A 88 10.84 1.39 -3.08
CA PHE A 88 11.88 0.82 -3.94
C PHE A 88 13.28 0.86 -3.31
N THR A 89 13.54 1.76 -2.36
CA THR A 89 14.81 1.81 -1.61
C THR A 89 14.87 0.72 -0.55
N TYR A 90 13.75 0.42 0.11
CA TYR A 90 13.65 -0.54 1.20
C TYR A 90 12.59 -1.60 0.89
N PRO A 91 12.83 -2.57 -0.01
CA PRO A 91 11.85 -3.61 -0.31
C PRO A 91 11.63 -4.55 0.89
N ASP A 92 10.41 -4.56 1.44
CA ASP A 92 9.96 -5.44 2.53
C ASP A 92 8.44 -5.65 2.43
N ASN A 93 7.87 -6.45 3.34
CA ASN A 93 6.43 -6.63 3.47
C ASN A 93 5.84 -5.46 4.25
N TYR A 94 5.07 -4.63 3.55
CA TYR A 94 4.43 -3.45 4.14
C TYR A 94 2.92 -3.53 4.02
N GLN A 95 2.24 -2.86 4.93
CA GLN A 95 0.87 -2.44 4.71
C GLN A 95 0.88 -1.02 4.15
N ILE A 96 0.28 -0.85 2.99
CA ILE A 96 0.10 0.46 2.36
C ILE A 96 -1.26 1.00 2.79
N ARG A 97 -1.29 2.25 3.27
CA ARG A 97 -2.53 3.00 3.45
C ARG A 97 -2.53 4.25 2.60
N ILE A 98 -3.59 4.47 1.84
CA ILE A 98 -3.82 5.72 1.12
C ILE A 98 -5.05 6.36 1.72
N THR A 99 -4.90 7.54 2.31
CA THR A 99 -6.00 8.25 2.94
C THR A 99 -6.65 9.20 1.94
N ALA A 100 -7.97 9.26 1.99
CA ALA A 100 -8.82 10.23 1.31
C ALA A 100 -9.72 10.90 2.37
N ASP A 101 -10.56 11.85 1.97
CA ASP A 101 -11.39 12.61 2.91
C ASP A 101 -12.35 11.73 3.73
N ASP A 102 -13.06 10.82 3.06
CA ASP A 102 -14.15 10.04 3.67
C ASP A 102 -13.78 8.56 3.93
N PHE A 103 -12.62 8.12 3.46
CA PHE A 103 -12.21 6.72 3.53
C PHE A 103 -10.69 6.60 3.46
N TYR A 104 -10.20 5.41 3.77
CA TYR A 104 -8.83 5.05 3.46
C TYR A 104 -8.81 3.70 2.76
N LEU A 105 -7.78 3.49 1.96
CA LEU A 105 -7.53 2.27 1.22
C LEU A 105 -6.38 1.54 1.87
N ILE A 106 -6.53 0.24 2.09
CA ILE A 106 -5.48 -0.61 2.65
C ILE A 106 -5.10 -1.69 1.64
N GLY A 107 -3.81 -1.86 1.40
CA GLY A 107 -3.26 -2.99 0.66
C GLY A 107 -1.99 -3.53 1.29
N ARG A 108 -1.51 -4.66 0.79
CA ARG A 108 -0.28 -5.30 1.25
C ARG A 108 0.67 -5.54 0.08
N LEU A 109 1.94 -5.23 0.32
CA LEU A 109 3.07 -5.57 -0.55
C LEU A 109 3.66 -6.91 -0.15
#